data_AF-A0A1W9Z517-F1
#
_entry.id   AF-A0A1W9Z517-F1
#
_cell.length_a   1.000
_cell.length_b   1.000
_cell.length_c   1.000
_cell.angle_alpha   90.00
_cell.angle_beta   90.00
_cell.angle_gamma   90.00
#
_symmetry.space_group_name_H-M   'P 1'
#
loop_
_entity.id
_entity.type
_entity.pdbx_description
1 polymer ?
#
loop_
_entity_poly.entity_id
_entity_poly.type
_entity_poly.pdbx_seq_one_letter_code
_entity_poly.pdbx_strand_id
1 'polypeptide(L)' 'MTEAERGDAFQRFLDSTEPYNAKIREEGDLPWFEDSERREKVAARLGLPTSTSPDEVRRALFMRHRKATND' A
#
# COMPACT_ATOMS: atom_id res chain seq x y z
N MET A 1 -4.60 -7.51 -17.83
CA MET A 1 -5.30 -6.62 -16.89
C MET A 1 -5.22 -5.19 -17.41
N THR A 2 -6.36 -4.61 -17.77
CA THR A 2 -6.49 -3.21 -18.17
C THR A 2 -6.20 -2.28 -16.99
N GLU A 3 -6.06 -0.98 -17.26
CA GLU A 3 -5.88 0.00 -16.19
C GLU A 3 -7.09 0.09 -15.25
N ALA A 4 -8.30 -0.03 -15.80
CA ALA A 4 -9.54 -0.08 -15.02
C ALA A 4 -9.58 -1.30 -14.08
N GLU A 5 -9.29 -2.49 -14.61
CA GLU A 5 -9.25 -3.72 -13.80
C GLU A 5 -8.18 -3.66 -12.69
N ARG A 6 -7.05 -3.00 -12.95
CA ARG A 6 -6.00 -2.74 -11.95
C ARG A 6 -6.48 -1.79 -10.86
N GLY A 7 -7.26 -0.77 -11.22
CA GLY A 7 -7.89 0.15 -10.28
C GLY A 7 -8.86 -0.57 -9.36
N ASP A 8 -9.80 -1.34 -9.93
CA ASP A 8 -10.79 -2.10 -9.15
C ASP A 8 -10.14 -3.12 -8.21
N ALA A 9 -9.09 -3.81 -8.69
CA ALA A 9 -8.35 -4.76 -7.87
C ALA A 9 -7.63 -4.07 -6.70
N PHE A 10 -7.12 -2.86 -6.90
CA PHE A 10 -6.50 -2.08 -5.84
C PHE A 10 -7.55 -1.60 -4.83
N GLN A 11 -8.72 -1.14 -5.28
CA GLN A 11 -9.80 -0.73 -4.38
C GLN A 11 -10.25 -1.89 -3.49
N ARG A 12 -10.50 -3.08 -4.07
CA ARG A 12 -10.84 -4.28 -3.29
C ARG A 12 -9.78 -4.65 -2.27
N PHE A 13 -8.50 -4.44 -2.61
CA PHE A 13 -7.41 -4.64 -1.67
C PHE A 13 -7.48 -3.64 -0.51
N LEU A 14 -7.69 -2.35 -0.78
CA LEU A 14 -7.87 -1.34 0.27
C LEU A 14 -9.00 -1.75 1.23
N ASP A 15 -10.18 -2.04 0.67
CA ASP A 15 -11.36 -2.45 1.44
C ASP A 15 -11.09 -3.69 2.30
N SER A 16 -10.38 -4.69 1.75
CA SER A 16 -10.02 -5.91 2.48
C SER A 16 -9.02 -5.69 3.62
N THR A 17 -8.17 -4.66 3.51
CA THR A 17 -7.16 -4.35 4.53
C THR A 17 -7.66 -3.41 5.62
N GLU A 18 -8.76 -2.71 5.39
CA GLU A 18 -9.26 -1.71 6.34
C GLU A 18 -9.57 -2.28 7.73
N PRO A 19 -10.20 -3.45 7.90
CA PRO A 19 -10.44 -4.02 9.23
C PRO A 19 -9.15 -4.27 10.02
N TYR A 20 -8.09 -4.70 9.33
CA TYR A 20 -6.77 -4.90 9.95
C TYR A 20 -6.12 -3.58 10.34
N ASN A 21 -6.16 -2.57 9.47
CA ASN A 21 -5.62 -1.25 9.76
C ASN A 21 -6.40 -0.57 10.91
N ALA A 22 -7.73 -0.70 10.94
CA ALA A 22 -8.57 -0.19 12.01
C ALA A 22 -8.16 -0.78 13.37
N LYS A 23 -7.93 -2.10 13.43
CA LYS A 23 -7.45 -2.76 14.66
C LYS A 23 -6.10 -2.23 15.13
N ILE A 24 -5.15 -1.97 14.22
CA ILE A 24 -3.85 -1.37 14.58
C ILE A 24 -4.07 0.00 15.27
N ARG A 25 -4.97 0.82 14.70
CA ARG A 25 -5.32 2.13 15.27
C ARG A 25 -6.02 2.00 16.62
N GLU A 26 -6.91 1.03 16.79
CA GLU A 26 -7.60 0.75 18.06
C GLU A 26 -6.61 0.34 19.17
N GLU A 27 -5.54 -0.38 18.82
CA GLU A 27 -4.46 -0.75 19.75
C GLU A 27 -3.49 0.41 20.04
N GLY A 28 -3.69 1.57 19.42
CA GLY A 28 -2.88 2.78 19.63
C GLY A 28 -1.58 2.83 18.81
N ASP A 29 -1.43 1.99 17.79
CA ASP A 29 -0.32 2.04 16.83
C ASP A 29 -0.80 2.59 15.47
N LEU A 30 0.13 2.81 14.54
CA LEU A 30 -0.15 3.29 13.18
C LEU A 30 0.11 2.19 12.13
N PRO A 31 -0.82 2.00 11.19
CA PRO A 31 -0.53 1.29 9.95
C PRO A 31 0.74 1.83 9.29
N TRP A 32 1.54 0.94 8.68
CA TRP A 32 2.87 1.27 8.17
C TRP A 32 2.89 2.45 7.17
N PHE A 33 1.79 2.73 6.47
CA PHE A 33 1.70 3.82 5.50
C PHE A 33 1.35 5.18 6.15
N GLU A 34 0.79 5.17 7.35
CA GLU A 34 0.49 6.37 8.14
C GLU A 34 1.72 6.83 8.94
N ASP A 35 2.51 5.88 9.43
CA ASP A 35 3.83 6.13 10.01
C ASP A 35 4.81 6.60 8.91
N SER A 36 5.36 7.81 9.06
CA SER A 36 6.24 8.41 8.06
C SER A 36 7.55 7.62 7.90
N GLU A 37 8.17 7.17 8.98
CA GLU A 37 9.44 6.44 8.92
C GLU A 37 9.26 5.08 8.21
N ARG A 38 8.20 4.35 8.57
CA ARG A 38 7.86 3.06 7.93
C ARG A 38 7.49 3.27 6.47
N ARG A 39 6.69 4.29 6.13
CA ARG A 39 6.32 4.62 4.75
C ARG A 39 7.54 4.96 3.91
N GLU A 40 8.44 5.81 4.41
CA GLU A 40 9.65 6.24 3.71
C GLU A 40 10.59 5.07 3.41
N LYS A 41 10.75 4.14 4.37
CA LYS A 41 11.50 2.90 4.16
C LYS A 41 10.89 2.05 3.04
N VAL A 42 9.57 1.97 2.94
CA VAL A 42 8.90 1.24 1.85
C VAL A 42 9.05 1.99 0.52
N ALA A 43 8.87 3.32 0.50
CA ALA A 43 9.07 4.15 -0.69
C ALA A 43 10.48 3.97 -1.26
N ALA A 44 11.52 4.04 -0.42
CA ALA A 44 12.90 3.81 -0.81
C ALA A 44 13.13 2.41 -1.41
N ARG A 45 12.55 1.35 -0.82
CA ARG A 45 12.63 -0.03 -1.35
C ARG A 45 11.93 -0.20 -2.71
N LEU A 46 10.98 0.67 -3.02
CA LEU A 46 10.28 0.72 -4.30
C LEU A 46 10.95 1.67 -5.31
N GLY A 47 12.01 2.38 -4.92
CA GLY A 47 12.66 3.39 -5.75
C GLY A 47 11.84 4.67 -5.93
N LEU A 48 10.91 4.95 -4.99
CA LEU A 48 10.06 6.13 -5.00
C LEU A 48 10.66 7.23 -4.09
N PRO A 49 10.38 8.52 -4.36
CA PRO A 49 10.68 9.60 -3.44
C PRO A 49 10.09 9.34 -2.04
N THR A 50 10.80 9.73 -0.98
CA THR A 50 10.32 9.61 0.40
C THR A 50 9.09 10.48 0.68
N SER A 51 8.91 11.55 -0.11
CA SER A 51 7.74 12.42 -0.09
C SER A 51 6.52 11.86 -0.83
N THR A 52 6.59 10.65 -1.41
CA THR A 52 5.45 10.05 -2.11
C THR A 52 4.29 9.82 -1.15
N SER A 53 3.07 10.10 -1.64
CA SER A 53 1.86 10.00 -0.82
C SER A 53 1.61 8.56 -0.34
N PRO A 54 0.97 8.36 0.83
CA PRO A 54 0.67 7.02 1.33
C PRO A 54 -0.04 6.13 0.30
N ASP A 55 -1.04 6.68 -0.40
CA ASP A 55 -1.84 5.93 -1.38
C ASP A 55 -1.01 5.50 -2.60
N GLU A 56 -0.11 6.35 -3.08
CA GLU A 56 0.80 6.01 -4.18
C GLU A 56 1.80 4.93 -3.77
N VAL A 57 2.36 4.99 -2.55
CA VAL A 57 3.25 3.94 -2.04
C VAL A 57 2.50 2.61 -1.89
N ARG A 58 1.27 2.65 -1.36
CA ARG A 58 0.41 1.45 -1.25
C ARG A 58 0.11 0.86 -2.62
N ARG A 59 -0.23 1.69 -3.60
CA ARG A 59 -0.53 1.26 -4.99
C ARG A 59 0.70 0.63 -5.63
N ALA A 60 1.87 1.26 -5.50
CA ALA A 60 3.11 0.73 -6.04
C ALA A 60 3.50 -0.62 -5.41
N LEU A 61 3.35 -0.76 -4.09
CA LEU A 61 3.62 -2.02 -3.39
C LEU A 61 2.67 -3.14 -3.86
N PHE A 62 1.37 -2.84 -3.96
CA PHE A 62 0.37 -3.78 -4.46
C PHE A 62 0.67 -4.26 -5.88
N MET A 63 1.03 -3.33 -6.79
CA MET A 63 1.38 -3.67 -8.17
C MET A 63 2.64 -4.52 -8.25
N ARG A 64 3.65 -4.25 -7.41
CA ARG A 64 4.87 -5.05 -7.33
C ARG A 64 4.58 -6.49 -6.94
N HIS A 65 3.74 -6.71 -5.93
CA HIS A 65 3.37 -8.06 -5.49
C HIS A 65 2.65 -8.84 -6.58
N ARG A 66 1.67 -8.23 -7.28
CA ARG A 66 0.94 -8.91 -8.36
C ARG A 66 1.79 -9.17 -9.59
N LYS A 67 2.76 -8.29 -9.90
CA LYS A 67 3.73 -8.56 -10.96
C LYS A 67 4.57 -9.80 -10.65
N ALA A 68 4.99 -9.96 -9.40
CA ALA A 68 5.79 -11.11 -8.97
C ALA A 68 5.00 -12.43 -8.85
N THR A 69 3.65 -12.41 -8.90
CA THR A 69 2.83 -13.63 -8.83
C THR A 69 2.43 -14.18 -10.22
N ASN A 70 2.74 -13.44 -11.29
CA ASN A 70 2.39 -13.78 -12.67
C ASN A 70 3.64 -14.06 -13.54
N ASP A 71 4.80 -14.22 -12.91
CA ASP A 71 6.09 -14.61 -13.50
C ASP A 71 6.47 -15.98 -12.92
#